data_AF-A0A7S3UHL9-F1
#
_entry.id   AF-A0A7S3UHL9-F1
#
_cell.length_a   1.000
_cell.length_b   1.000
_cell.length_c   1.000
_cell.angle_alpha   90.00
_cell.angle_beta   90.00
_cell.angle_gamma   90.00
#
_symmetry.space_group_name_H-M   'P 1'
#
loop_
_entity.id
_entity.type
_entity.pdbx_description
1 polymer ?
#
loop_
_entity_poly.entity_id
_entity_poly.type
_entity_poly.pdbx_seq_one_letter_code
_entity_poly.pdbx_strand_id
1 'polypeptide(L)'
;RTLQCHIASETPPDKLLAQLKDLELSGEVWYLYAPHFDMRNVGDSLATQGTWVKKTCAFSWEVAEHSKIHIPEGLRVPSEGLPYAVDDPDEVNRHDWVCQHRKIWLTPRVVQFLKHRASEWYIYWPHWRVLAGPGNEVAGLVALANTWVKRSAQFSDKLGKDEKLFVAEGQVVYISGGVKMVESPLERRRHQYIDEHRCMSS
;
A
#
# COMPACT_ATOMS: atom_id res chain seq x y z
N ARG A 1 -17.28 12.93 26.57
CA ARG A 1 -18.21 11.90 26.02
C ARG A 1 -17.45 11.17 24.92
N THR A 2 -16.95 9.97 25.21
CA THR A 2 -16.20 9.13 24.28
C THR A 2 -17.19 8.45 23.34
N LEU A 3 -17.18 8.78 22.05
CA LEU A 3 -17.99 8.07 21.05
C LEU A 3 -17.23 6.83 20.60
N GLN A 4 -17.66 5.66 21.06
CA GLN A 4 -17.27 4.38 20.48
C GLN A 4 -17.90 4.27 19.09
N CYS A 5 -17.09 4.41 18.05
CA CYS A 5 -17.48 4.09 16.69
C CYS A 5 -17.35 2.58 16.50
N HIS A 6 -18.48 1.88 16.51
CA HIS A 6 -18.54 0.49 16.07
C HIS A 6 -18.36 0.46 14.55
N ILE A 7 -17.15 0.13 14.10
CA ILE A 7 -16.86 -0.14 12.68
C ILE A 7 -17.45 -1.52 12.37
N ALA A 8 -18.63 -1.54 11.75
CA ALA A 8 -19.23 -2.77 11.24
C ALA A 8 -18.39 -3.32 10.08
N SER A 9 -18.01 -4.60 10.17
CA SER A 9 -17.08 -5.34 9.31
C SER A 9 -17.54 -5.57 7.86
N GLU A 10 -18.61 -4.91 7.41
CA GLU A 10 -19.27 -5.21 6.12
C GLU A 10 -19.37 -3.98 5.20
N THR A 11 -18.82 -2.84 5.59
CA THR A 11 -18.90 -1.62 4.76
C THR A 11 -17.89 -1.70 3.61
N PRO A 12 -18.31 -1.61 2.33
CA PRO A 12 -17.40 -1.55 1.19
C PRO A 12 -16.37 -0.42 1.38
N PRO A 13 -15.10 -0.59 0.98
CA PRO A 13 -14.04 0.41 1.18
C PRO A 13 -14.47 1.82 0.76
N ASP A 14 -15.21 1.92 -0.35
CA ASP A 14 -15.71 3.18 -0.93
C ASP A 14 -16.72 3.91 -0.02
N LYS A 15 -17.51 3.17 0.78
CA LYS A 15 -18.47 3.75 1.75
C LYS A 15 -17.81 4.08 3.08
N LEU A 16 -16.79 3.31 3.48
CA LEU A 16 -15.97 3.64 4.65
C LEU A 16 -15.24 4.97 4.41
N LEU A 17 -14.79 5.19 3.18
CA LEU A 17 -14.07 6.37 2.71
C LEU A 17 -14.89 7.68 2.73
N ALA A 18 -16.17 7.62 2.38
CA ALA A 18 -17.07 8.77 2.47
C ALA A 18 -17.30 9.21 3.93
N GLN A 19 -17.29 8.28 4.88
CA GLN A 19 -17.48 8.54 6.31
C GLN A 19 -16.20 9.09 7.00
N LEU A 20 -15.06 9.12 6.30
CA LEU A 20 -13.79 9.60 6.87
C LEU A 20 -13.60 11.10 6.77
N LYS A 21 -14.40 11.78 5.93
CA LYS A 21 -14.22 13.20 5.60
C LYS A 21 -14.72 14.16 6.69
N ASP A 22 -15.52 13.70 7.62
CA ASP A 22 -16.25 14.58 8.55
C ASP A 22 -15.53 14.91 9.87
N LEU A 23 -14.32 14.39 10.13
CA LEU A 23 -13.61 14.66 11.38
C LEU A 23 -12.09 14.75 11.13
N GLU A 24 -11.53 15.93 11.45
CA GLU A 24 -10.11 16.37 11.45
C GLU A 24 -9.64 17.19 10.24
N LEU A 25 -9.68 18.53 10.41
CA LEU A 25 -9.16 19.57 9.50
C LEU A 25 -7.60 19.67 9.47
N SER A 26 -6.87 18.69 10.02
CA SER A 26 -5.40 18.73 10.05
C SER A 26 -4.82 17.68 9.10
N GLY A 27 -5.05 17.86 7.80
CA GLY A 27 -4.32 17.13 6.77
C GLY A 27 -2.85 17.55 6.70
N GLU A 28 -1.98 16.66 6.22
CA GLU A 28 -0.61 17.00 5.83
C GLU A 28 -0.43 16.89 4.31
N VAL A 29 0.51 17.67 3.77
CA VAL A 29 0.85 17.64 2.35
C VAL A 29 1.69 16.41 2.04
N TRP A 30 1.27 15.67 1.02
CA TRP A 30 2.04 14.59 0.41
C TRP A 30 2.17 14.84 -1.09
N TYR A 31 3.06 14.09 -1.71
CA TYR A 31 3.43 14.23 -3.12
C TYR A 31 3.19 12.91 -3.84
N LEU A 32 2.53 13.00 -4.98
CA LEU A 32 2.38 11.90 -5.94
C LEU A 32 3.14 12.23 -7.23
N TYR A 33 3.52 11.19 -7.98
CA TYR A 33 4.05 11.34 -9.33
C TYR A 33 2.91 11.15 -10.32
N ALA A 34 2.41 12.25 -10.89
CA ALA A 34 1.17 12.31 -11.67
C ALA A 34 1.06 11.25 -12.78
N PRO A 35 2.12 10.90 -13.54
CA PRO A 35 2.02 9.89 -14.60
C PRO A 35 1.57 8.50 -14.11
N HIS A 36 1.69 8.20 -12.81
CA HIS A 36 1.30 6.91 -12.23
C HIS A 36 -0.11 6.93 -11.61
N PHE A 37 -0.84 8.02 -11.77
CA PHE A 37 -2.17 8.19 -11.20
C PHE A 37 -3.18 8.67 -12.25
N ASP A 38 -4.35 8.05 -12.24
CA ASP A 38 -5.54 8.61 -12.84
C ASP A 38 -6.21 9.57 -11.85
N MET A 39 -6.08 10.87 -12.13
CA MET A 39 -6.56 11.97 -11.29
C MET A 39 -7.83 12.63 -11.85
N ARG A 40 -8.58 11.93 -12.71
CA ARG A 40 -9.83 12.49 -13.31
C ARG A 40 -10.94 12.69 -12.28
N ASN A 41 -10.90 12.01 -11.15
CA ASN A 41 -11.91 12.10 -10.10
C ASN A 41 -11.48 13.09 -9.00
N VAL A 42 -12.36 14.04 -8.68
CA VAL A 42 -12.09 15.02 -7.62
C VAL A 42 -11.99 14.31 -6.27
N GLY A 43 -10.90 14.55 -5.54
CA GLY A 43 -10.67 13.99 -4.21
C GLY A 43 -10.27 12.52 -4.18
N ASP A 44 -9.92 11.93 -5.34
CA ASP A 44 -9.48 10.55 -5.43
C ASP A 44 -8.52 10.33 -6.60
N SER A 45 -7.31 9.87 -6.29
CA SER A 45 -6.28 9.52 -7.27
C SER A 45 -6.11 8.00 -7.33
N LEU A 46 -6.45 7.38 -8.47
CA LEU A 46 -6.29 5.94 -8.66
C LEU A 46 -4.89 5.62 -9.17
N ALA A 47 -4.11 4.81 -8.44
CA ALA A 47 -2.81 4.36 -8.93
C ALA A 47 -2.99 3.44 -10.15
N THR A 48 -2.37 3.78 -11.28
CA THR A 48 -2.41 2.97 -12.51
C THR A 48 -1.28 1.95 -12.59
N GLN A 49 -0.31 2.03 -11.69
CA GLN A 49 0.75 1.06 -11.46
C GLN A 49 1.31 1.19 -10.03
N GLY A 50 2.17 0.26 -9.62
CA GLY A 50 2.90 0.36 -8.35
C GLY A 50 3.71 1.64 -8.26
N THR A 51 3.51 2.43 -7.20
CA THR A 51 4.11 3.76 -7.07
C THR A 51 4.24 4.19 -5.61
N TRP A 52 4.65 5.43 -5.37
CA TRP A 52 4.90 5.98 -4.04
C TRP A 52 4.16 7.30 -3.83
N VAL A 53 3.65 7.47 -2.62
CA VAL A 53 3.25 8.77 -2.08
C VAL A 53 4.30 9.18 -1.04
N LYS A 54 4.83 10.40 -1.14
CA LYS A 54 6.03 10.85 -0.39
C LYS A 54 5.76 12.15 0.35
N LYS A 55 6.53 12.46 1.39
CA LYS A 55 6.47 13.77 2.07
C LYS A 55 7.20 14.90 1.33
N THR A 56 7.87 14.58 0.21
CA THR A 56 8.63 15.55 -0.60
C THR A 56 8.52 15.21 -2.09
N CYS A 57 8.91 16.15 -2.95
CA CYS A 57 8.99 15.93 -4.40
C CYS A 57 10.23 15.14 -4.87
N ALA A 58 11.20 14.84 -3.99
CA ALA A 58 12.43 14.09 -4.34
C ALA A 58 12.15 12.66 -4.84
N PHE A 59 13.08 12.02 -5.56
CA PHE A 59 12.83 10.67 -6.08
C PHE A 59 12.60 9.63 -4.97
N SER A 60 11.80 8.59 -5.25
CA SER A 60 11.42 7.62 -4.22
C SER A 60 12.62 6.86 -3.64
N TRP A 61 13.70 6.68 -4.38
CA TRP A 61 14.95 6.08 -3.89
C TRP A 61 15.82 7.03 -3.04
N GLU A 62 15.54 8.33 -3.07
CA GLU A 62 16.22 9.36 -2.24
C GLU A 62 15.47 9.62 -0.93
N VAL A 63 14.18 9.27 -0.89
CA VAL A 63 13.32 9.48 0.28
C VAL A 63 13.43 8.29 1.23
N ALA A 64 13.67 8.59 2.51
CA ALA A 64 13.69 7.60 3.58
C ALA A 64 12.36 6.82 3.68
N GLU A 65 12.42 5.53 4.02
CA GLU A 65 11.24 4.64 4.08
C GLU A 65 10.10 5.17 4.96
N HIS A 66 10.41 5.81 6.08
CA HIS A 66 9.37 6.38 6.97
C HIS A 66 8.66 7.62 6.40
N SER A 67 9.21 8.21 5.33
CA SER A 67 8.71 9.42 4.65
C SER A 67 8.07 9.13 3.29
N LYS A 68 7.86 7.85 2.96
CA LYS A 68 7.13 7.41 1.76
C LYS A 68 6.23 6.23 2.07
N ILE A 69 5.18 6.06 1.27
CA ILE A 69 4.21 4.99 1.38
C ILE A 69 4.04 4.37 0.00
N HIS A 70 4.22 3.06 -0.08
CA HIS A 70 3.99 2.33 -1.32
C HIS A 70 2.49 2.22 -1.61
N ILE A 71 2.10 2.55 -2.83
CA ILE A 71 0.74 2.46 -3.34
C ILE A 71 0.71 1.38 -4.43
N PRO A 72 0.09 0.21 -4.18
CA PRO A 72 -0.05 -0.81 -5.22
C PRO A 72 -1.00 -0.32 -6.32
N GLU A 73 -0.78 -0.84 -7.54
CA GLU A 73 -1.67 -0.61 -8.67
C GLU A 73 -3.15 -0.82 -8.30
N GLY A 74 -4.05 0.03 -8.77
CA GLY A 74 -5.49 -0.08 -8.51
C GLY A 74 -5.94 0.40 -7.14
N LEU A 75 -5.02 0.79 -6.24
CA LEU A 75 -5.40 1.43 -4.99
C LEU A 75 -5.76 2.90 -5.23
N ARG A 76 -6.89 3.30 -4.64
CA ARG A 76 -7.34 4.69 -4.59
C ARG A 76 -6.66 5.41 -3.44
N VAL A 77 -6.15 6.61 -3.71
CA VAL A 77 -5.57 7.55 -2.74
C VAL A 77 -6.55 8.70 -2.60
N PRO A 78 -7.40 8.67 -1.55
CA PRO A 78 -8.34 9.74 -1.28
C PRO A 78 -7.60 10.96 -0.75
N SER A 79 -7.93 12.13 -1.26
CA SER A 79 -7.34 13.40 -0.83
C SER A 79 -8.40 14.47 -0.58
N GLU A 80 -8.03 15.47 0.21
CA GLU A 80 -8.83 16.68 0.31
C GLU A 80 -8.58 17.55 -0.92
N GLY A 81 -9.64 17.75 -1.71
CA GLY A 81 -9.58 18.53 -2.94
C GLY A 81 -8.81 17.86 -4.08
N LEU A 82 -8.50 18.66 -5.10
CA LEU A 82 -7.77 18.22 -6.28
C LEU A 82 -6.26 18.24 -6.03
N PRO A 83 -5.51 17.27 -6.59
CA PRO A 83 -4.05 17.37 -6.65
C PRO A 83 -3.65 18.66 -7.37
N TYR A 84 -2.70 19.40 -6.79
CA TYR A 84 -2.23 20.69 -7.32
C TYR A 84 -0.74 20.65 -7.62
N ALA A 85 -0.26 21.59 -8.42
CA ALA A 85 1.14 21.63 -8.85
C ALA A 85 2.07 21.92 -7.66
N VAL A 86 3.32 21.45 -7.77
CA VAL A 86 4.41 21.94 -6.91
C VAL A 86 4.72 23.37 -7.33
N ASP A 87 4.61 24.29 -6.40
CA ASP A 87 4.68 25.74 -6.61
C ASP A 87 5.74 26.45 -5.74
N ASP A 88 6.35 25.73 -4.79
CA ASP A 88 7.40 26.25 -3.92
C ASP A 88 8.71 26.43 -4.72
N PRO A 89 9.32 27.63 -4.76
CA PRO A 89 10.56 27.91 -5.48
C PRO A 89 11.73 26.96 -5.16
N ASP A 90 11.84 26.49 -3.92
CA ASP A 90 12.92 25.60 -3.49
C ASP A 90 12.65 24.16 -3.96
N GLU A 91 11.38 23.79 -4.14
CA GLU A 91 10.98 22.48 -4.63
C GLU A 91 11.02 22.37 -6.15
N VAL A 92 10.54 23.38 -6.87
CA VAL A 92 10.46 23.38 -8.35
C VAL A 92 11.82 23.21 -9.02
N ASN A 93 12.90 23.65 -8.36
CA ASN A 93 14.26 23.56 -8.86
C ASN A 93 14.99 22.26 -8.47
N ARG A 94 14.32 21.33 -7.78
CA ARG A 94 14.98 20.11 -7.26
C ARG A 94 15.47 19.17 -8.36
N HIS A 95 14.66 18.97 -9.41
CA HIS A 95 15.02 18.18 -10.59
C HIS A 95 14.03 18.42 -11.75
N ASP A 96 14.39 18.03 -12.96
CA ASP A 96 13.61 18.29 -14.18
C ASP A 96 12.17 17.73 -14.15
N TRP A 97 11.94 16.64 -13.40
CA TRP A 97 10.62 16.00 -13.30
C TRP A 97 9.71 16.53 -12.19
N VAL A 98 10.06 17.64 -11.49
CA VAL A 98 9.21 18.18 -10.42
C VAL A 98 7.86 18.64 -10.97
N CYS A 99 7.82 19.15 -12.20
CA CYS A 99 6.58 19.55 -12.88
C CYS A 99 5.57 18.40 -13.07
N GLN A 100 6.02 17.16 -12.96
CA GLN A 100 5.19 15.95 -13.04
C GLN A 100 4.71 15.47 -11.65
N HIS A 101 5.19 16.08 -10.57
CA HIS A 101 4.69 15.80 -9.23
C HIS A 101 3.44 16.66 -8.94
N ARG A 102 2.56 16.14 -8.07
CA ARG A 102 1.43 16.90 -7.53
C ARG A 102 1.42 16.80 -6.02
N LYS A 103 1.08 17.91 -5.38
CA LYS A 103 0.76 17.99 -3.96
C LYS A 103 -0.68 17.52 -3.75
N ILE A 104 -0.90 16.74 -2.71
CA ILE A 104 -2.20 16.29 -2.24
C ILE A 104 -2.28 16.48 -0.72
N TRP A 105 -3.48 16.76 -0.22
CA TRP A 105 -3.75 16.84 1.20
C TRP A 105 -4.31 15.51 1.69
N LEU A 106 -3.62 14.86 2.61
CA LEU A 106 -4.05 13.60 3.21
C LEU A 106 -4.39 13.81 4.69
N THR A 107 -5.57 13.35 5.11
CA THR A 107 -5.94 13.31 6.52
C THR A 107 -5.14 12.24 7.27
N PRO A 108 -4.95 12.38 8.59
CA PRO A 108 -4.23 11.38 9.39
C PRO A 108 -4.80 9.97 9.24
N ARG A 109 -6.13 9.85 9.12
CA ARG A 109 -6.82 8.58 8.92
C ARG A 109 -6.51 7.94 7.56
N VAL A 110 -6.42 8.72 6.49
CA VAL A 110 -6.00 8.21 5.18
C VAL A 110 -4.54 7.77 5.24
N VAL A 111 -3.66 8.57 5.83
CA VAL A 111 -2.24 8.20 6.01
C VAL A 111 -2.11 6.90 6.79
N GLN A 112 -2.85 6.73 7.89
CA GLN A 112 -2.85 5.50 8.68
C GLN A 112 -3.34 4.29 7.88
N PHE A 113 -4.43 4.46 7.11
CA PHE A 113 -4.94 3.42 6.22
C PHE A 113 -3.89 3.00 5.18
N LEU A 114 -3.26 3.97 4.50
CA LEU A 114 -2.25 3.71 3.48
C LEU A 114 -1.00 3.05 4.10
N LYS A 115 -0.56 3.47 5.29
CA LYS A 115 0.55 2.84 6.02
C LYS A 115 0.23 1.40 6.39
N HIS A 116 -0.97 1.15 6.92
CA HIS A 116 -1.41 -0.21 7.23
C HIS A 116 -1.43 -1.08 5.97
N ARG A 117 -1.99 -0.57 4.86
CA ARG A 117 -2.00 -1.30 3.59
C ARG A 117 -0.59 -1.56 3.05
N ALA A 118 0.33 -0.61 3.18
CA ALA A 118 1.71 -0.75 2.72
C ALA A 118 2.53 -1.75 3.57
N SER A 119 2.12 -2.01 4.82
CA SER A 119 2.69 -3.06 5.68
C SER A 119 2.22 -4.47 5.34
N GLU A 120 1.22 -4.61 4.46
CA GLU A 120 0.75 -5.93 4.04
C GLU A 120 1.62 -6.50 2.92
N TRP A 121 1.96 -7.78 3.07
CA TRP A 121 2.66 -8.57 2.08
C TRP A 121 1.83 -9.81 1.71
N TYR A 122 2.06 -10.33 0.51
CA TYR A 122 1.27 -11.39 -0.08
C TYR A 122 2.18 -12.51 -0.56
N ILE A 123 1.74 -13.74 -0.34
CA ILE A 123 2.42 -14.96 -0.77
C ILE A 123 1.46 -15.87 -1.51
N TYR A 124 1.99 -16.69 -2.41
CA TYR A 124 1.26 -17.79 -3.03
C TYR A 124 1.43 -19.04 -2.17
N TRP A 125 0.41 -19.40 -1.40
CA TRP A 125 0.46 -20.38 -0.30
C TRP A 125 1.05 -21.74 -0.67
N PRO A 126 0.79 -22.33 -1.86
CA PRO A 126 1.35 -23.62 -2.23
C PRO A 126 2.89 -23.70 -2.18
N HIS A 127 3.59 -22.56 -2.20
CA HIS A 127 5.05 -22.50 -2.13
C HIS A 127 5.60 -22.37 -0.70
N TRP A 128 4.78 -22.50 0.34
CA TRP A 128 5.20 -22.22 1.71
C TRP A 128 4.75 -23.30 2.69
N ARG A 129 5.59 -23.53 3.70
CA ARG A 129 5.22 -24.24 4.92
C ARG A 129 5.45 -23.35 6.13
N VAL A 130 4.60 -23.53 7.16
CA VAL A 130 4.76 -22.87 8.45
C VAL A 130 5.97 -23.44 9.18
N LEU A 131 6.81 -22.55 9.71
CA LEU A 131 7.81 -22.86 10.72
C LEU A 131 7.18 -22.58 12.09
N ALA A 132 6.91 -23.63 12.86
CA ALA A 132 6.33 -23.50 14.19
C ALA A 132 7.38 -22.99 15.20
N GLY A 133 7.00 -21.99 15.99
CA GLY A 133 7.72 -21.49 17.14
C GLY A 133 7.29 -22.17 18.45
N PRO A 134 7.86 -21.73 19.58
CA PRO A 134 7.39 -22.15 20.90
C PRO A 134 5.88 -21.92 21.05
N GLY A 135 5.16 -22.90 21.59
CA GLY A 135 3.71 -22.76 21.81
C GLY A 135 2.83 -22.91 20.55
N ASN A 136 3.35 -23.47 19.46
CA ASN A 136 2.65 -23.65 18.17
C ASN A 136 2.31 -22.33 17.44
N GLU A 137 2.96 -21.22 17.79
CA GLU A 137 2.85 -19.97 17.05
C GLU A 137 3.60 -20.04 15.71
N VAL A 138 3.21 -19.23 14.73
CA VAL A 138 3.96 -19.15 13.46
C VAL A 138 5.19 -18.29 13.67
N ALA A 139 6.37 -18.90 13.75
CA ALA A 139 7.64 -18.18 13.87
C ALA A 139 8.16 -17.67 12.52
N GLY A 140 7.75 -18.32 11.43
CA GLY A 140 8.16 -17.94 10.08
C GLY A 140 7.57 -18.86 9.03
N LEU A 141 7.99 -18.66 7.79
CA LEU A 141 7.60 -19.45 6.63
C LEU A 141 8.85 -19.94 5.90
N VAL A 142 8.86 -21.21 5.53
CA VAL A 142 9.93 -21.79 4.71
C VAL A 142 9.44 -21.94 3.27
N ALA A 143 10.20 -21.40 2.32
CA ALA A 143 9.90 -21.55 0.90
C ALA A 143 10.14 -23.01 0.45
N LEU A 144 9.14 -23.59 -0.21
CA LEU A 144 9.17 -24.94 -0.79
C LEU A 144 9.63 -24.96 -2.25
N ALA A 145 9.75 -23.79 -2.86
CA ALA A 145 10.24 -23.57 -4.21
C ALA A 145 10.75 -22.14 -4.33
N ASN A 146 11.51 -21.83 -5.38
CA ASN A 146 11.85 -20.45 -5.73
C ASN A 146 10.57 -19.63 -5.93
N THR A 147 10.39 -18.59 -5.12
CA THR A 147 9.12 -17.88 -5.01
C THR A 147 9.33 -16.41 -4.67
N TRP A 148 8.22 -15.70 -4.45
CA TRP A 148 8.21 -14.26 -4.18
C TRP A 148 7.31 -13.93 -2.98
N VAL A 149 7.77 -12.98 -2.17
CA VAL A 149 6.93 -12.19 -1.26
C VAL A 149 6.58 -10.89 -1.97
N LYS A 150 5.30 -10.52 -2.03
CA LYS A 150 4.78 -9.48 -2.94
C LYS A 150 4.01 -8.39 -2.21
N ARG A 151 4.01 -7.15 -2.69
CA ARG A 151 3.20 -6.03 -2.14
C ARG A 151 1.71 -6.13 -2.50
N SER A 152 1.36 -7.00 -3.45
CA SER A 152 -0.02 -7.31 -3.83
C SER A 152 -0.15 -8.78 -4.22
N ALA A 153 -1.37 -9.26 -4.38
CA ALA A 153 -1.62 -10.64 -4.79
C ALA A 153 -1.34 -10.88 -6.28
N GLN A 154 -1.15 -9.83 -7.09
CA GLN A 154 -0.93 -9.91 -8.54
C GLN A 154 0.22 -10.85 -8.95
N PHE A 155 0.17 -11.45 -10.15
CA PHE A 155 1.26 -12.28 -10.67
C PHE A 155 2.62 -11.55 -10.63
N SER A 156 3.67 -12.28 -10.27
CA SER A 156 5.00 -11.69 -10.05
C SER A 156 5.62 -11.09 -11.31
N ASP A 157 5.26 -11.55 -12.51
CA ASP A 157 5.70 -10.99 -13.79
C ASP A 157 5.07 -9.63 -14.11
N LYS A 158 3.94 -9.29 -13.46
CA LYS A 158 3.26 -7.99 -13.58
C LYS A 158 3.72 -6.97 -12.55
N LEU A 159 4.48 -7.40 -11.55
CA LEU A 159 4.96 -6.53 -10.47
C LEU A 159 6.33 -5.95 -10.80
N GLY A 160 6.51 -4.67 -10.44
CA GLY A 160 7.80 -4.00 -10.46
C GLY A 160 8.83 -4.67 -9.54
N LYS A 161 10.11 -4.30 -9.69
CA LYS A 161 11.19 -4.86 -8.86
C LYS A 161 11.00 -4.53 -7.37
N ASP A 162 10.53 -3.33 -7.05
CA ASP A 162 10.33 -2.86 -5.67
C ASP A 162 9.05 -3.41 -5.02
N GLU A 163 8.21 -4.09 -5.82
CA GLU A 163 6.94 -4.67 -5.37
C GLU A 163 7.06 -6.13 -4.96
N LYS A 164 8.24 -6.73 -5.09
CA LYS A 164 8.46 -8.14 -4.80
C LYS A 164 9.88 -8.43 -4.30
N LEU A 165 9.98 -9.41 -3.42
CA LEU A 165 11.23 -9.90 -2.86
C LEU A 165 11.37 -11.36 -3.25
N PHE A 166 12.49 -11.70 -3.89
CA PHE A 166 12.81 -13.08 -4.25
C PHE A 166 13.14 -13.88 -3.01
N VAL A 167 12.61 -15.09 -2.93
CA VAL A 167 12.91 -16.05 -1.86
C VAL A 167 13.26 -17.38 -2.50
N ALA A 168 14.50 -17.82 -2.29
CA ALA A 168 14.98 -19.09 -2.80
C ALA A 168 14.37 -20.26 -2.02
N GLU A 169 14.28 -21.42 -2.67
CA GLU A 169 13.86 -22.65 -2.00
C GLU A 169 14.69 -22.92 -0.73
N GLY A 170 14.00 -23.32 0.35
CA GLY A 170 14.60 -23.57 1.66
C GLY A 170 14.85 -22.34 2.52
N GLN A 171 14.76 -21.12 1.97
CA GLN A 171 14.91 -19.89 2.77
C GLN A 171 13.73 -19.66 3.72
N VAL A 172 14.03 -19.05 4.86
CA VAL A 172 13.06 -18.71 5.90
C VAL A 172 12.73 -17.23 5.85
N VAL A 173 11.45 -16.91 5.84
CA VAL A 173 10.92 -15.56 6.06
C VAL A 173 10.32 -15.51 7.46
N TYR A 174 10.93 -14.73 8.34
CA TYR A 174 10.36 -14.46 9.66
C TYR A 174 9.22 -13.45 9.52
N ILE A 175 8.10 -13.75 10.18
CA ILE A 175 6.93 -12.89 10.19
C ILE A 175 6.63 -12.49 11.63
N SER A 176 6.31 -11.22 11.82
CA SER A 176 5.92 -10.65 13.12
C SER A 176 4.44 -10.91 13.45
N GLY A 177 3.62 -11.09 12.41
CA GLY A 177 2.20 -11.40 12.51
C GLY A 177 1.83 -12.78 11.96
N GLY A 178 0.54 -13.09 11.98
CA GLY A 178 0.01 -14.30 11.37
C GLY A 178 -0.11 -14.23 9.84
N VAL A 179 -0.43 -15.37 9.26
CA VAL A 179 -0.81 -15.49 7.85
C VAL A 179 -2.33 -15.65 7.77
N LYS A 180 -3.00 -14.79 6.99
CA LYS A 180 -4.46 -14.78 6.84
C LYS A 180 -4.88 -14.95 5.38
N MET A 181 -6.12 -15.36 5.16
CA MET A 181 -6.72 -15.32 3.83
C MET A 181 -6.72 -13.90 3.27
N VAL A 182 -6.66 -13.76 1.95
CA VAL A 182 -6.81 -12.46 1.31
C VAL A 182 -8.27 -12.01 1.43
N GLU A 183 -8.51 -10.96 2.20
CA GLU A 183 -9.85 -10.41 2.42
C GLU A 183 -10.12 -9.12 1.64
N SER A 184 -9.07 -8.38 1.30
CA SER A 184 -9.16 -7.12 0.55
C SER A 184 -9.94 -7.31 -0.76
N PRO A 185 -11.07 -6.60 -0.97
CA PRO A 185 -11.84 -6.68 -2.21
C PRO A 185 -11.05 -6.26 -3.46
N LEU A 186 -10.00 -5.45 -3.29
CA LEU A 186 -9.07 -5.08 -4.36
C LEU A 186 -8.23 -6.28 -4.77
N GLU A 187 -7.65 -6.98 -3.78
CA GLU A 187 -6.75 -8.10 -4.05
C GLU A 187 -7.50 -9.34 -4.53
N ARG A 188 -8.72 -9.57 -4.03
CA ARG A 188 -9.63 -10.65 -4.48
C ARG A 188 -9.94 -10.65 -5.99
N ARG A 189 -9.67 -9.54 -6.69
CA ARG A 189 -9.99 -9.36 -8.11
C ARG A 189 -8.77 -9.36 -9.03
N ARG A 190 -7.56 -9.68 -8.52
CA ARG A 190 -6.32 -9.63 -9.32
C ARG A 190 -6.24 -10.72 -10.37
N HIS A 191 -6.62 -11.95 -10.03
CA HIS A 191 -6.58 -13.11 -10.92
C HIS A 191 -7.35 -14.30 -10.34
N GLN A 192 -7.52 -15.36 -11.14
CA GLN A 192 -8.30 -16.55 -10.78
C GLN A 192 -7.76 -17.38 -9.60
N TYR A 193 -6.44 -17.41 -9.37
CA TYR A 193 -5.83 -18.19 -8.28
C TYR A 193 -5.78 -17.49 -6.91
N ILE A 194 -6.64 -16.48 -6.68
CA ILE A 194 -6.52 -15.62 -5.50
C ILE A 194 -6.77 -16.34 -4.17
N ASP A 195 -7.57 -17.40 -4.19
CA ASP A 195 -7.88 -18.21 -3.00
C ASP A 195 -6.65 -19.00 -2.49
N GLU A 196 -5.64 -19.14 -3.34
CA GLU A 196 -4.36 -19.75 -2.99
C GLU A 196 -3.36 -18.72 -2.44
N HIS A 197 -3.70 -17.43 -2.41
CA HIS A 197 -2.88 -16.41 -1.79
C HIS A 197 -3.17 -16.25 -0.30
N ARG A 198 -2.15 -15.80 0.42
CA ARG A 198 -2.30 -15.34 1.80
C ARG A 198 -1.69 -13.95 1.97
N CYS A 199 -2.25 -13.21 2.91
CA CYS A 199 -1.74 -11.94 3.37
C CYS A 199 -0.96 -12.16 4.68
N MET A 200 0.16 -11.47 4.80
CA MET A 200 1.01 -11.39 5.98
C MET A 200 1.04 -9.93 6.41
N SER A 201 0.94 -9.69 7.71
CA SER A 201 1.19 -8.37 8.28
C SER A 201 2.64 -8.31 8.74
N SER A 202 3.40 -7.28 8.31
CA SER A 202 4.73 -6.98 8.83
C SER A 202 4.69 -6.23 10.16
#